data_AF-A0A5C5W1H5-F1
#
_entry.id   AF-A0A5C5W1H5-F1
#
_cell.length_a   1.000
_cell.length_b   1.000
_cell.length_c   1.000
_cell.angle_alpha   90.00
_cell.angle_beta   90.00
_cell.angle_gamma   90.00
#
_symmetry.space_group_name_H-M   'P 1'
#
loop_
_entity.id
_entity.type
_entity.pdbx_description
1 polymer ?
#
loop_
_entity_poly.entity_id
_entity_poly.type
_entity_poly.pdbx_seq_one_letter_code
_entity_poly.pdbx_strand_id
1 'polypeptide(L)'
;MTTPVLHRAARRAEPARGASIILAAACCLLSGCSNWAYDRFQIGQEWKTVERVLPADATRRTAPGVCCLVSDITGRTDAIVVLLTRDQRIAAKLQTTRFERHYGFKVETGVRFRAEIDPHLARLEGSGPIDTLRAVADELTAVEGEKLIRDAHGWIGASIIRILQRWPHAGDEGPTISRVSEALERVPGGGTARIGIDQRGVYMIEYAHGIGR
;
A
#
# COMPACT_ATOMS: atom_id res chain seq x y z
N MET A 1 63.21 -27.07 58.35
CA MET A 1 61.90 -27.69 58.05
C MET A 1 61.34 -27.02 56.81
N THR A 2 61.30 -27.80 55.74
CA THR A 2 60.95 -27.47 54.36
C THR A 2 59.45 -27.69 54.14
N THR A 3 58.75 -26.69 53.61
CA THR A 3 57.37 -26.87 53.09
C THR A 3 57.19 -26.05 51.81
N PRO A 4 56.43 -26.57 50.82
CA PRO A 4 56.63 -26.28 49.41
C PRO A 4 55.72 -25.19 48.83
N VAL A 5 56.13 -24.75 47.64
CA VAL A 5 55.48 -23.87 46.67
C VAL A 5 54.11 -24.42 46.24
N LEU A 6 53.10 -23.53 46.13
CA LEU A 6 51.87 -23.81 45.38
C LEU A 6 51.55 -22.63 44.45
N HIS A 7 51.86 -22.85 43.17
CA HIS A 7 51.50 -22.01 42.03
C HIS A 7 49.98 -21.87 41.91
N ARG A 8 49.47 -20.63 41.96
CA ARG A 8 48.08 -20.33 41.62
C ARG A 8 48.01 -19.88 40.16
N ALA A 9 47.55 -20.76 39.29
CA ALA A 9 47.30 -20.49 37.88
C ALA A 9 46.16 -19.46 37.73
N ALA A 10 46.45 -18.36 37.04
CA ALA A 10 45.46 -17.37 36.63
C ALA A 10 44.62 -17.94 35.47
N ARG A 11 43.34 -18.24 35.71
CA ARG A 11 42.37 -18.48 34.63
C ARG A 11 41.91 -17.13 34.10
N ARG A 12 42.33 -16.78 32.87
CA ARG A 12 41.69 -15.71 32.09
C ARG A 12 40.29 -16.17 31.71
N ALA A 13 39.28 -15.42 32.14
CA ALA A 13 37.93 -15.52 31.61
C ALA A 13 37.86 -14.69 30.31
N GLU A 14 37.56 -15.35 29.19
CA GLU A 14 37.23 -14.67 27.94
C GLU A 14 35.79 -14.15 28.00
N PRO A 15 35.52 -12.89 27.62
CA PRO A 15 34.16 -12.40 27.49
C PRO A 15 33.56 -12.86 26.15
N ALA A 16 32.49 -13.64 26.22
CA ALA A 16 31.62 -13.95 25.09
C ALA A 16 30.94 -12.67 24.58
N ARG A 17 31.57 -12.02 23.59
CA ARG A 17 31.00 -10.93 22.78
C ARG A 17 30.67 -11.47 21.41
N GLY A 18 29.42 -11.87 21.17
CA GLY A 18 29.01 -12.22 19.82
C GLY A 18 27.71 -13.00 19.74
N ALA A 19 26.57 -12.41 20.13
CA ALA A 19 25.27 -13.02 19.80
C ALA A 19 24.06 -12.07 19.82
N SER A 20 24.22 -10.73 19.80
CA SER A 20 23.06 -9.83 20.02
C SER A 20 22.82 -8.76 18.96
N ILE A 21 23.59 -8.70 17.87
CA ILE A 21 23.44 -7.64 16.84
C ILE A 21 22.57 -8.09 15.66
N ILE A 22 22.35 -9.39 15.43
CA ILE A 22 21.62 -9.87 14.25
C ILE A 22 20.09 -9.75 14.40
N LEU A 23 19.54 -9.67 15.62
CA LEU A 23 18.08 -9.63 15.82
C LEU A 23 17.46 -8.24 15.60
N ALA A 24 18.22 -7.14 15.74
CA ALA A 24 17.69 -5.79 15.62
C ALA A 24 17.53 -5.33 14.16
N ALA A 25 18.34 -5.86 13.23
CA ALA A 25 18.27 -5.50 11.82
C ALA A 25 17.06 -6.13 11.09
N ALA A 26 16.54 -7.26 11.58
CA ALA A 26 15.38 -7.93 10.99
C ALA A 26 14.06 -7.17 11.23
N CYS A 27 13.93 -6.47 12.36
CA CYS A 27 12.70 -5.73 12.69
C CYS A 27 12.57 -4.40 11.93
N CYS A 28 13.66 -3.77 11.51
CA CYS A 28 13.61 -2.50 10.77
C CYS A 28 13.29 -2.66 9.28
N LEU A 29 13.33 -3.89 8.73
CA LEU A 29 13.06 -4.14 7.31
C LEU A 29 11.57 -4.38 7.01
N LEU A 30 10.75 -4.74 8.00
CA LEU A 30 9.39 -5.20 7.73
C LEU A 30 8.37 -4.06 7.58
N SER A 31 8.54 -2.93 8.28
CA SER A 31 7.51 -1.88 8.34
C SER A 31 7.66 -0.77 7.27
N GLY A 32 8.77 -0.76 6.52
CA GLY A 32 9.13 0.32 5.59
C GLY A 32 9.06 -0.01 4.09
N CYS A 33 8.90 -1.28 3.72
CA CYS A 33 9.10 -1.71 2.33
C CYS A 33 7.99 -1.29 1.36
N SER A 34 6.74 -1.17 1.81
CA SER A 34 5.60 -0.92 0.91
C SER A 34 5.42 0.55 0.51
N ASN A 35 5.70 1.50 1.40
CA ASN A 35 5.72 2.92 1.06
C ASN A 35 6.91 3.20 0.10
N TRP A 36 8.04 2.53 0.35
CA TRP A 36 9.22 2.60 -0.50
C TRP A 36 9.00 2.04 -1.90
N ALA A 37 8.19 0.98 -2.04
CA ALA A 37 7.84 0.46 -3.35
C ALA A 37 6.99 1.46 -4.15
N TYR A 38 5.98 2.09 -3.54
CA TYR A 38 5.09 3.02 -4.24
C TYR A 38 5.80 4.25 -4.83
N ASP A 39 6.74 4.83 -4.08
CA ASP A 39 7.47 6.03 -4.50
C ASP A 39 8.54 5.72 -5.58
N ARG A 40 8.81 4.44 -5.88
CA ARG A 40 9.73 4.01 -6.95
C ARG A 40 9.11 3.91 -8.33
N PHE A 41 7.78 3.97 -8.43
CA PHE A 41 7.06 3.98 -9.70
C PHE A 41 6.80 5.41 -10.15
N GLN A 42 7.03 5.70 -11.42
CA GLN A 42 6.64 6.96 -12.03
C GLN A 42 5.61 6.74 -13.13
N ILE A 43 4.63 7.64 -13.18
CA ILE A 43 3.70 7.75 -14.31
C ILE A 43 4.50 7.87 -15.63
N GLY A 44 4.05 7.17 -16.66
CA GLY A 44 4.68 7.12 -17.98
C GLY A 44 5.86 6.15 -18.10
N GLN A 45 6.40 5.64 -16.99
CA GLN A 45 7.49 4.68 -17.01
C GLN A 45 7.02 3.30 -17.52
N GLU A 46 7.88 2.59 -18.25
CA GLU A 46 7.59 1.22 -18.69
C GLU A 46 7.63 0.23 -17.52
N TRP A 47 6.60 -0.61 -17.42
CA TRP A 47 6.43 -1.60 -16.36
C TRP A 47 7.64 -2.54 -16.22
N LYS A 48 8.22 -2.99 -17.34
CA LYS A 48 9.40 -3.89 -17.35
C LYS A 48 10.58 -3.32 -16.57
N THR A 49 10.70 -2.00 -16.48
CA THR A 49 11.81 -1.34 -15.76
C THR A 49 11.65 -1.44 -14.25
N VAL A 50 10.42 -1.61 -13.76
CA VAL A 50 10.07 -1.51 -12.34
C VAL A 50 9.39 -2.75 -11.78
N GLU A 51 9.17 -3.79 -12.59
CA GLU A 51 8.51 -5.03 -12.17
C GLU A 51 9.18 -5.69 -10.95
N ARG A 52 10.51 -5.53 -10.81
CA ARG A 52 11.30 -6.10 -9.72
C ARG A 52 11.16 -5.35 -8.39
N VAL A 53 10.46 -4.22 -8.38
CA VAL A 53 10.23 -3.44 -7.17
C VAL A 53 9.15 -4.07 -6.30
N LEU A 54 8.15 -4.74 -6.89
CA LEU A 54 7.10 -5.42 -6.14
C LEU A 54 7.51 -6.86 -5.79
N PRO A 55 7.09 -7.37 -4.61
CA PRO A 55 7.32 -8.75 -4.21
C PRO A 55 6.58 -9.72 -5.13
N ALA A 56 7.31 -10.64 -5.77
CA ALA A 56 6.76 -11.51 -6.82
C ALA A 56 5.67 -12.47 -6.31
N ASP A 57 5.81 -12.96 -5.08
CA ASP A 57 4.85 -13.86 -4.42
C ASP A 57 3.52 -13.18 -4.11
N ALA A 58 3.56 -11.88 -3.80
CA ALA A 58 2.41 -11.04 -3.49
C ALA A 58 1.89 -10.21 -4.67
N THR A 59 2.40 -10.41 -5.89
CA THR A 59 2.04 -9.65 -7.09
C THR A 59 1.34 -10.52 -8.13
N ARG A 60 0.29 -10.00 -8.77
CA ARG A 60 -0.43 -10.67 -9.87
C ARG A 60 -0.69 -9.71 -11.01
N ARG A 61 -0.68 -10.25 -12.23
CA ARG A 61 -1.16 -9.55 -13.43
C ARG A 61 -2.67 -9.62 -13.49
N THR A 62 -3.27 -8.53 -13.93
CA THR A 62 -4.71 -8.40 -14.19
C THR A 62 -4.90 -7.84 -15.60
N ALA A 63 -6.13 -7.89 -16.12
CA ALA A 63 -6.41 -7.30 -17.43
C ALA A 63 -6.00 -5.81 -17.54
N PRO A 64 -6.31 -4.94 -16.55
CA PRO A 64 -5.92 -3.53 -16.63
C PRO A 64 -4.49 -3.23 -16.17
N GLY A 65 -3.77 -4.20 -15.59
CA GLY A 65 -2.39 -3.98 -15.18
C GLY A 65 -1.84 -5.00 -14.17
N VAL A 66 -1.41 -4.51 -13.01
CA VAL A 66 -0.75 -5.30 -11.96
C VAL A 66 -1.35 -4.93 -10.61
N CYS A 67 -1.58 -5.91 -9.76
CA CYS A 67 -1.94 -5.69 -8.36
C CYS A 67 -0.95 -6.37 -7.42
N CYS A 68 -0.78 -5.82 -6.23
CA CYS A 68 0.00 -6.38 -5.16
C CYS A 68 -0.75 -6.21 -3.83
N LEU A 69 -0.69 -7.23 -2.98
CA LEU A 69 -1.28 -7.21 -1.65
C LEU A 69 -0.31 -7.80 -0.64
N VAL A 70 0.16 -6.98 0.28
CA VAL A 70 1.05 -7.38 1.36
C VAL A 70 0.36 -7.13 2.68
N SER A 71 0.43 -8.09 3.59
CA SER A 71 0.04 -7.88 4.99
C SER A 71 1.16 -8.35 5.90
N ASP A 72 1.40 -7.61 6.97
CA ASP A 72 2.41 -7.96 7.96
C ASP A 72 1.78 -8.42 9.29
N ILE A 73 2.63 -8.94 10.17
CA ILE A 73 2.23 -9.44 11.50
C ILE A 73 1.72 -8.35 12.45
N THR A 74 1.88 -7.07 12.09
CA THR A 74 1.43 -5.93 12.90
C THR A 74 0.00 -5.50 12.58
N GLY A 75 -0.67 -6.21 11.68
CA GLY A 75 -2.02 -5.86 11.23
C GLY A 75 -2.01 -4.75 10.16
N ARG A 76 -0.84 -4.44 9.58
CA ARG A 76 -0.75 -3.55 8.44
C ARG A 76 -1.04 -4.33 7.16
N THR A 77 -1.84 -3.74 6.29
CA THR A 77 -2.14 -4.24 4.95
C THR A 77 -1.90 -3.15 3.93
N ASP A 78 -1.07 -3.43 2.93
CA ASP A 78 -0.82 -2.56 1.79
C ASP A 78 -1.35 -3.23 0.52
N ALA A 79 -2.33 -2.60 -0.12
CA ALA A 79 -2.79 -2.93 -1.45
C ALA A 79 -2.24 -1.89 -2.43
N ILE A 80 -1.65 -2.35 -3.53
CA ILE A 80 -1.17 -1.51 -4.63
C ILE A 80 -1.81 -2.02 -5.91
N VAL A 81 -2.37 -1.12 -6.72
CA VAL A 81 -2.77 -1.41 -8.09
C VAL A 81 -2.10 -0.42 -9.03
N VAL A 82 -1.49 -0.93 -10.08
CA VAL A 82 -0.85 -0.16 -11.15
C VAL A 82 -1.63 -0.44 -12.43
N LEU A 83 -2.23 0.62 -12.99
CA LEU A 83 -2.92 0.54 -14.28
C LEU A 83 -1.92 0.81 -15.39
N LEU A 84 -1.97 -0.03 -16.42
CA LEU A 84 -1.01 0.01 -17.52
C LEU A 84 -1.71 0.34 -18.83
N THR A 85 -1.03 1.13 -19.65
CA THR A 85 -1.40 1.32 -21.05
C THR A 85 -1.16 0.05 -21.86
N ARG A 86 -1.65 0.03 -23.11
CA ARG A 86 -1.40 -1.09 -24.04
C ARG A 86 0.09 -1.31 -24.31
N ASP A 87 0.87 -0.24 -24.37
CA ASP A 87 2.33 -0.25 -24.52
C ASP A 87 3.08 -0.46 -23.18
N GLN A 88 2.39 -0.92 -22.12
CA GLN A 88 2.96 -1.26 -20.82
C GLN A 88 3.57 -0.09 -20.05
N ARG A 89 3.12 1.14 -20.30
CA ARG A 89 3.48 2.32 -19.49
C ARG A 89 2.51 2.48 -18.33
N ILE A 90 3.00 3.02 -17.22
CA ILE A 90 2.19 3.27 -16.04
C ILE A 90 1.26 4.47 -16.29
N ALA A 91 -0.04 4.21 -16.39
CA ALA A 91 -1.06 5.24 -16.52
C ALA A 91 -1.57 5.72 -15.15
N ALA A 92 -1.62 4.81 -14.17
CA ALA A 92 -1.99 5.13 -12.81
C ALA A 92 -1.27 4.23 -11.81
N LYS A 93 -1.04 4.75 -10.60
CA LYS A 93 -0.63 3.96 -9.44
C LYS A 93 -1.48 4.33 -8.24
N LEU A 94 -2.09 3.34 -7.62
CA LEU A 94 -3.01 3.48 -6.51
C LEU A 94 -2.50 2.64 -5.34
N GLN A 95 -2.52 3.20 -4.14
CA GLN A 95 -2.12 2.50 -2.93
C GLN A 95 -3.13 2.76 -1.82
N THR A 96 -3.55 1.69 -1.16
CA THR A 96 -4.27 1.74 0.11
C THR A 96 -3.44 1.05 1.17
N THR A 97 -3.11 1.78 2.22
CA THR A 97 -2.50 1.25 3.44
C THR A 97 -3.52 1.27 4.56
N ARG A 98 -3.83 0.12 5.12
CA ARG A 98 -4.52 -0.02 6.41
C ARG A 98 -3.51 -0.36 7.48
N PHE A 99 -3.69 0.18 8.67
CA PHE A 99 -2.92 -0.22 9.84
C PHE A 99 -3.80 -0.19 11.08
N GLU A 100 -3.47 -1.04 12.05
CA GLU A 100 -4.10 -1.06 13.37
C GLU A 100 -3.08 -0.55 14.41
N ARG A 101 -3.56 0.28 15.34
CA ARG A 101 -2.78 0.72 16.50
C ARG A 101 -3.46 0.21 17.75
N HIS A 102 -2.74 -0.59 18.52
CA HIS A 102 -3.20 -1.10 19.81
C HIS A 102 -2.72 -0.17 20.93
N TYR A 103 -3.66 0.43 21.66
CA TYR A 103 -3.40 1.23 22.86
C TYR A 103 -4.09 0.60 24.06
N GLY A 104 -3.38 -0.27 24.78
CA GLY A 104 -3.97 -1.07 25.86
C GLY A 104 -5.11 -1.93 25.33
N PHE A 105 -6.34 -1.69 25.81
CA PHE A 105 -7.56 -2.40 25.40
C PHE A 105 -8.27 -1.79 24.17
N LYS A 106 -7.76 -0.70 23.61
CA LYS A 106 -8.36 -0.02 22.45
C LYS A 106 -7.59 -0.35 21.18
N VAL A 107 -8.32 -0.67 20.11
CA VAL A 107 -7.77 -0.78 18.75
C VAL A 107 -8.24 0.42 17.93
N GLU A 108 -7.29 1.18 17.38
CA GLU A 108 -7.57 2.26 16.43
C GLU A 108 -7.17 1.81 15.03
N THR A 109 -8.13 1.82 14.10
CA THR A 109 -7.87 1.52 12.69
C THR A 109 -7.60 2.83 11.93
N GLY A 110 -6.46 2.88 11.24
CA GLY A 110 -6.13 3.95 10.33
C GLY A 110 -6.09 3.45 8.88
N VAL A 111 -6.51 4.32 7.95
CA VAL A 111 -6.40 4.06 6.52
C VAL A 111 -5.80 5.28 5.83
N ARG A 112 -4.85 5.03 4.94
CA ARG A 112 -4.30 5.99 4.00
C ARG A 112 -4.51 5.47 2.58
N PHE A 113 -4.96 6.33 1.69
CA PHE A 113 -4.95 6.06 0.26
C PHE A 113 -4.22 7.19 -0.47
N ARG A 114 -3.47 6.81 -1.50
CA ARG A 114 -2.75 7.70 -2.42
C ARG A 114 -2.96 7.19 -3.83
N ALA A 115 -3.23 8.09 -4.77
CA ALA A 115 -3.25 7.78 -6.18
C ALA A 115 -2.60 8.89 -7.00
N GLU A 116 -1.88 8.47 -8.04
CA GLU A 116 -1.41 9.30 -9.13
C GLU A 116 -2.03 8.74 -10.41
N ILE A 117 -2.74 9.57 -11.17
CA ILE A 117 -3.44 9.16 -12.39
C ILE A 117 -3.18 10.17 -13.49
N ASP A 118 -2.62 9.71 -14.60
CA ASP A 118 -2.49 10.51 -15.81
C ASP A 118 -3.72 10.27 -16.70
N PRO A 119 -4.62 11.26 -16.83
CA PRO A 119 -5.84 11.09 -17.61
C PRO A 119 -5.56 10.86 -19.10
N HIS A 120 -4.45 11.37 -19.64
CA HIS A 120 -4.08 11.15 -21.04
C HIS A 120 -3.65 9.70 -21.26
N LEU A 121 -2.73 9.19 -20.45
CA LEU A 121 -2.29 7.80 -20.54
C LEU A 121 -3.42 6.81 -20.23
N ALA A 122 -4.30 7.15 -19.30
CA ALA A 122 -5.47 6.35 -18.96
C ALA A 122 -6.60 6.43 -20.01
N ARG A 123 -6.47 7.28 -21.05
CA ARG A 123 -7.51 7.53 -22.07
C ARG A 123 -8.82 8.06 -21.48
N LEU A 124 -8.70 8.89 -20.46
CA LEU A 124 -9.77 9.59 -19.75
C LEU A 124 -9.64 11.10 -19.97
N GLU A 125 -9.23 11.49 -21.19
CA GLU A 125 -9.05 12.89 -21.57
C GLU A 125 -10.39 13.63 -21.52
N GLY A 126 -10.36 14.86 -21.00
CA GLY A 126 -11.57 15.67 -20.82
C GLY A 126 -12.42 15.28 -19.61
N SER A 127 -12.10 14.18 -18.91
CA SER A 127 -12.72 13.83 -17.62
C SER A 127 -12.10 14.65 -16.49
N GLY A 128 -12.93 15.21 -15.62
CA GLY A 128 -12.46 15.79 -14.36
C GLY A 128 -11.95 14.70 -13.40
N PRO A 129 -11.20 15.06 -12.35
CA PRO A 129 -10.66 14.08 -11.41
C PRO A 129 -11.69 13.14 -10.77
N ILE A 130 -12.91 13.64 -10.54
CA ILE A 130 -14.01 12.84 -9.97
C ILE A 130 -14.50 11.79 -10.97
N ASP A 131 -14.71 12.18 -12.23
CA ASP A 131 -15.15 11.25 -13.28
C ASP A 131 -14.07 10.20 -13.57
N THR A 132 -12.80 10.60 -13.58
CA THR A 132 -11.66 9.70 -13.68
C THR A 132 -11.65 8.68 -12.53
N LEU A 133 -11.88 9.10 -11.29
CA LEU A 133 -11.98 8.18 -10.15
C LEU A 133 -13.14 7.20 -10.28
N ARG A 134 -14.29 7.63 -10.81
CA ARG A 134 -15.41 6.71 -11.06
C ARG A 134 -15.05 5.64 -12.08
N ALA A 135 -14.53 6.06 -13.23
CA ALA A 135 -14.11 5.13 -14.29
C ALA A 135 -13.08 4.13 -13.77
N VAL A 136 -12.11 4.58 -12.96
CA VAL A 136 -11.13 3.68 -12.33
C VAL A 136 -11.79 2.76 -11.32
N ALA A 137 -12.73 3.23 -10.48
CA ALA A 137 -13.44 2.36 -9.56
C ALA A 137 -14.26 1.29 -10.29
N ASP A 138 -14.94 1.65 -11.39
CA ASP A 138 -15.68 0.71 -12.22
C ASP A 138 -14.76 -0.38 -12.79
N GLU A 139 -13.64 0.05 -13.39
CA GLU A 139 -12.65 -0.88 -13.93
C GLU A 139 -12.11 -1.82 -12.85
N LEU A 140 -11.74 -1.29 -11.68
CA LEU A 140 -11.19 -2.08 -10.58
C LEU A 140 -12.19 -3.10 -10.01
N THR A 141 -13.47 -2.70 -9.88
CA THR A 141 -14.54 -3.57 -9.34
C THR A 141 -15.10 -4.56 -10.36
N ALA A 142 -14.84 -4.33 -11.65
CA ALA A 142 -15.15 -5.28 -12.71
C ALA A 142 -14.17 -6.46 -12.76
N VAL A 143 -12.95 -6.32 -12.21
CA VAL A 143 -11.93 -7.37 -12.26
C VAL A 143 -12.33 -8.59 -11.44
N GLU A 144 -12.38 -9.73 -12.13
CA GLU A 144 -12.53 -11.05 -11.53
C GLU A 144 -11.16 -11.72 -11.39
N GLY A 145 -11.04 -12.68 -10.47
CA GLY A 145 -9.79 -13.40 -10.28
C GLY A 145 -9.72 -14.13 -8.94
N GLU A 146 -8.55 -14.66 -8.63
CA GLU A 146 -8.26 -15.29 -7.34
C GLU A 146 -8.34 -14.30 -6.16
N LYS A 147 -8.33 -14.84 -4.94
CA LYS A 147 -8.53 -14.05 -3.72
C LYS A 147 -7.62 -12.83 -3.62
N LEU A 148 -6.32 -12.97 -3.93
CA LEU A 148 -5.36 -11.87 -3.89
C LEU A 148 -5.77 -10.70 -4.79
N ILE A 149 -6.17 -11.00 -6.03
CA ILE A 149 -6.61 -9.99 -7.00
C ILE A 149 -7.86 -9.27 -6.48
N ARG A 150 -8.87 -10.04 -6.04
CA ARG A 150 -10.12 -9.48 -5.51
C ARG A 150 -9.88 -8.61 -4.28
N ASP A 151 -9.06 -9.07 -3.35
CA ASP A 151 -8.76 -8.33 -2.13
C ASP A 151 -8.00 -7.03 -2.45
N ALA A 152 -6.97 -7.08 -3.30
CA ALA A 152 -6.20 -5.89 -3.69
C ALA A 152 -7.08 -4.83 -4.38
N HIS A 153 -7.84 -5.25 -5.39
CA HIS A 153 -8.76 -4.37 -6.11
C HIS A 153 -9.87 -3.85 -5.20
N GLY A 154 -10.39 -4.70 -4.30
CA GLY A 154 -11.40 -4.34 -3.33
C GLY A 154 -10.95 -3.24 -2.37
N TRP A 155 -9.72 -3.31 -1.85
CA TRP A 155 -9.15 -2.27 -0.99
C TRP A 155 -9.04 -0.91 -1.69
N ILE A 156 -8.52 -0.90 -2.92
CA ILE A 156 -8.40 0.32 -3.72
C ILE A 156 -9.80 0.87 -4.07
N GLY A 157 -10.70 0.02 -4.59
CA GLY A 157 -12.06 0.40 -4.97
C GLY A 157 -12.86 0.96 -3.79
N ALA A 158 -12.80 0.31 -2.62
CA ALA A 158 -13.43 0.81 -1.40
C ALA A 158 -12.89 2.19 -0.98
N SER A 159 -11.58 2.42 -1.14
CA SER A 159 -10.96 3.71 -0.83
C SER A 159 -11.44 4.81 -1.77
N ILE A 160 -11.54 4.51 -3.07
CA ILE A 160 -12.10 5.46 -4.06
C ILE A 160 -13.56 5.77 -3.74
N ILE A 161 -14.38 4.76 -3.40
CA ILE A 161 -15.78 4.98 -3.03
C ILE A 161 -15.89 5.90 -1.80
N ARG A 162 -15.03 5.74 -0.78
CA ARG A 162 -15.02 6.66 0.37
C ARG A 162 -14.67 8.10 -0.01
N ILE A 163 -13.81 8.27 -1.01
CA ILE A 163 -13.50 9.60 -1.56
C ILE A 163 -14.72 10.15 -2.28
N LEU A 164 -15.33 9.38 -3.19
CA LEU A 164 -16.50 9.82 -3.95
C LEU A 164 -17.69 10.19 -3.06
N GLN A 165 -17.88 9.49 -1.93
CA GLN A 165 -18.90 9.83 -0.92
C GLN A 165 -18.75 11.23 -0.31
N ARG A 166 -17.58 11.88 -0.44
CA ARG A 166 -17.39 13.28 -0.02
C ARG A 166 -17.98 14.30 -1.00
N TRP A 167 -18.32 13.89 -2.23
CA TRP A 167 -18.95 14.74 -3.24
C TRP A 167 -20.29 14.11 -3.66
N PRO A 168 -21.39 14.36 -2.92
CA PRO A 168 -22.66 13.66 -3.12
C PRO A 168 -23.29 13.89 -4.50
N HIS A 169 -23.08 15.06 -5.11
CA HIS A 169 -23.50 15.34 -6.50
C HIS A 169 -22.77 14.47 -7.53
N ALA A 170 -21.73 13.75 -7.10
CA ALA A 170 -21.07 12.76 -7.90
C ALA A 170 -21.75 11.36 -7.84
N GLY A 171 -22.80 11.15 -7.03
CA GLY A 171 -23.25 9.82 -6.64
C GLY A 171 -24.24 9.09 -7.55
N ASP A 172 -24.82 9.75 -8.57
CA ASP A 172 -25.95 9.14 -9.32
C ASP A 172 -25.52 8.03 -10.29
N GLU A 173 -24.22 7.93 -10.63
CA GLU A 173 -23.63 6.88 -11.46
C GLU A 173 -22.44 6.24 -10.73
N GLY A 174 -22.72 5.56 -9.62
CA GLY A 174 -21.70 4.97 -8.75
C GLY A 174 -21.26 3.55 -9.16
N PRO A 175 -20.03 3.13 -8.81
CA PRO A 175 -19.54 1.77 -9.05
C PRO A 175 -20.38 0.70 -8.36
N THR A 176 -20.32 -0.55 -8.87
CA THR A 176 -21.13 -1.66 -8.35
C THR A 176 -20.74 -2.00 -6.90
N ILE A 177 -21.44 -1.39 -5.94
CA ILE A 177 -21.16 -1.46 -4.49
C ILE A 177 -21.14 -2.91 -3.98
N SER A 178 -21.95 -3.80 -4.57
CA SER A 178 -22.09 -5.20 -4.14
C SER A 178 -20.78 -6.00 -4.19
N ARG A 179 -19.82 -5.63 -5.05
CA ARG A 179 -18.55 -6.36 -5.22
C ARG A 179 -17.46 -5.94 -4.24
N VAL A 180 -17.67 -4.85 -3.50
CA VAL A 180 -16.69 -4.25 -2.59
C VAL A 180 -17.24 -4.06 -1.17
N SER A 181 -18.41 -4.61 -0.87
CA SER A 181 -19.05 -4.49 0.45
C SER A 181 -18.13 -4.91 1.59
N GLU A 182 -17.47 -6.07 1.49
CA GLU A 182 -16.52 -6.56 2.50
C GLU A 182 -15.33 -5.61 2.69
N ALA A 183 -14.79 -5.05 1.61
CA ALA A 183 -13.70 -4.07 1.69
C ALA A 183 -14.18 -2.72 2.25
N LEU A 184 -15.41 -2.30 1.93
CA LEU A 184 -16.02 -1.08 2.44
C LEU A 184 -16.26 -1.12 3.95
N GLU A 185 -16.55 -2.28 4.52
CA GLU A 185 -16.61 -2.47 5.98
C GLU A 185 -15.26 -2.21 6.65
N ARG A 186 -14.16 -2.51 5.95
CA ARG A 186 -12.80 -2.36 6.46
C ARG A 186 -12.16 -1.02 6.17
N VAL A 187 -12.66 -0.26 5.20
CA VAL A 187 -12.26 1.12 4.90
C VAL A 187 -13.26 2.07 5.58
N PRO A 188 -12.92 2.66 6.73
CA PRO A 188 -13.83 3.51 7.46
C PRO A 188 -14.18 4.78 6.67
N GLY A 189 -15.43 5.23 6.80
CA GLY A 189 -15.89 6.52 6.28
C GLY A 189 -15.43 7.71 7.14
N GLY A 190 -15.74 8.93 6.70
CA GLY A 190 -15.49 10.15 7.48
C GLY A 190 -14.05 10.67 7.49
N GLY A 191 -13.13 10.07 6.71
CA GLY A 191 -11.76 10.58 6.54
C GLY A 191 -11.68 11.89 5.75
N THR A 192 -10.48 12.47 5.66
CA THR A 192 -10.17 13.66 4.87
C THR A 192 -9.71 13.24 3.48
N ALA A 193 -10.29 13.82 2.42
CA ALA A 193 -9.85 13.61 1.04
C ALA A 193 -9.22 14.90 0.48
N ARG A 194 -8.22 14.75 -0.39
CA ARG A 194 -7.63 15.84 -1.16
C ARG A 194 -7.46 15.41 -2.61
N ILE A 195 -7.70 16.33 -3.52
CA ILE A 195 -7.48 16.16 -4.95
C ILE A 195 -6.70 17.39 -5.42
N GLY A 196 -5.58 17.14 -6.07
CA GLY A 196 -4.76 18.16 -6.73
C GLY A 196 -4.41 17.73 -8.14
N ILE A 197 -3.89 18.67 -8.91
CA ILE A 197 -3.37 18.44 -10.26
C ILE A 197 -1.95 18.98 -10.26
N ASP A 198 -0.98 18.18 -10.68
CA ASP A 198 0.42 18.63 -10.78
C ASP A 198 0.65 19.43 -12.08
N GLN A 199 1.88 19.93 -12.27
CA GLN A 199 2.24 20.72 -13.45
C GLN A 199 2.20 19.94 -14.77
N ARG A 200 2.15 18.60 -14.71
CA ARG A 200 2.07 17.70 -15.86
C ARG A 200 0.62 17.33 -16.20
N GLY A 201 -0.36 17.79 -15.43
CA GLY A 201 -1.75 17.37 -15.56
C GLY A 201 -2.07 16.04 -14.89
N VAL A 202 -1.17 15.49 -14.08
CA VAL A 202 -1.40 14.25 -13.34
C VAL A 202 -2.27 14.56 -12.12
N TYR A 203 -3.32 13.78 -11.94
CA TYR A 203 -4.21 13.88 -10.79
C TYR A 203 -3.57 13.22 -9.57
N MET A 204 -3.45 13.99 -8.49
CA MET A 204 -2.91 13.56 -7.20
C MET A 204 -4.08 13.45 -6.23
N ILE A 205 -4.41 12.24 -5.80
CA ILE A 205 -5.54 11.99 -4.90
C ILE A 205 -5.05 11.37 -3.60
N GLU A 206 -5.53 11.89 -2.49
CA GLU A 206 -5.21 11.38 -1.16
C GLU A 206 -6.47 11.20 -0.32
N TYR A 207 -6.48 10.18 0.51
CA TYR A 207 -7.46 9.99 1.57
C TYR A 207 -6.80 9.51 2.85
N ALA A 208 -7.26 10.03 3.98
CA ALA A 208 -6.74 9.68 5.29
C ALA A 208 -7.86 9.60 6.34
N HIS A 209 -7.88 8.50 7.09
CA HIS A 209 -8.75 8.30 8.25
C HIS A 209 -7.92 7.74 9.42
N GLY A 210 -8.20 8.16 10.65
CA GLY A 210 -7.53 7.62 11.84
C GLY A 210 -6.03 7.93 11.93
N ILE A 211 -5.54 8.89 11.14
CA ILE A 211 -4.18 9.39 11.20
C ILE A 211 -4.26 10.73 11.93
N GLY A 212 -3.76 10.79 13.16
CA GLY A 212 -3.61 12.05 13.89
C GLY A 212 -2.85 13.06 13.03
N ARG A 213 -3.34 14.30 12.98
CA ARG A 213 -2.67 15.40 12.28
C ARG A 213 -1.36 15.76 12.95
#